data_AF-A0A1F8VMQ4-F1
#
_entry.id   AF-A0A1F8VMQ4-F1
#
_cell.length_a   1.000
_cell.length_b   1.000
_cell.length_c   1.000
_cell.angle_alpha   90.00
_cell.angle_beta   90.00
_cell.angle_gamma   90.00
#
_symmetry.space_group_name_H-M   'P 1'
#
loop_
_entity.id
_entity.type
_entity.pdbx_description
1 polymer ?
#
loop_
_entity_poly.entity_id
_entity_poly.type
_entity_poly.pdbx_seq_one_letter_code
_entity_poly.pdbx_strand_id
1 'polypeptide(L)'
;MNRPVIDEQRKRKRELGLIHMAKAHLQLSQADYEHVLREVTGKTSAAGLDAAGRDKLLRHFKAKGFKVRIKAGGMSWGDPQRRKLRAMWYMLAEAGAVDRPANGTACDAAIEAWAKRQLNGTPLGPLDALRFANGEQLRKLIEEMKRWGQRVKADIA
;
A
#
# COMPACT_ATOMS: atom_id res chain seq x y z
N MET A 1 -16.72 5.71 -27.78
CA MET A 1 -15.62 4.73 -27.68
C MET A 1 -14.29 5.48 -27.44
N ASN A 2 -13.89 5.76 -26.19
CA ASN A 2 -12.69 6.57 -25.83
C ASN A 2 -11.68 5.82 -24.92
N ARG A 3 -11.76 4.49 -24.88
CA ARG A 3 -11.06 3.65 -23.90
C ARG A 3 -9.52 3.52 -24.10
N PRO A 4 -8.96 3.43 -25.32
CA PRO A 4 -7.52 3.12 -25.49
C PRO A 4 -6.58 4.28 -25.12
N VAL A 5 -6.95 5.54 -25.42
CA VAL A 5 -6.09 6.70 -25.16
C VAL A 5 -5.92 6.97 -23.66
N ILE A 6 -6.98 6.75 -22.86
CA ILE A 6 -6.95 6.97 -21.41
C ILE A 6 -5.97 6.00 -20.72
N ASP A 7 -5.93 4.75 -21.17
CA ASP A 7 -5.05 3.72 -20.61
C ASP A 7 -3.58 3.99 -20.94
N GLU A 8 -3.28 4.47 -22.14
CA GLU A 8 -1.93 4.89 -22.53
C GLU A 8 -1.43 6.09 -21.74
N GLN A 9 -2.28 7.10 -21.51
CA GLN A 9 -1.91 8.26 -20.69
C GLN A 9 -1.66 7.88 -19.23
N ARG A 10 -2.49 6.98 -18.67
CA ARG A 10 -2.26 6.42 -17.32
C ARG A 10 -0.95 5.65 -17.25
N LYS A 11 -0.66 4.82 -18.26
CA LYS A 11 0.58 4.05 -18.37
C LYS A 11 1.79 4.98 -18.43
N ARG A 12 1.76 6.01 -19.29
CA ARG A 12 2.83 7.01 -19.41
C ARG A 12 3.08 7.72 -18.09
N LYS A 13 2.03 8.21 -17.43
CA LYS A 13 2.15 8.90 -16.13
C LYS A 13 2.79 8.00 -15.07
N ARG A 14 2.39 6.72 -15.02
CA ARG A 14 2.98 5.72 -14.12
C ARG A 14 4.46 5.49 -14.43
N GLU A 15 4.83 5.32 -15.69
CA GLU A 15 6.23 5.07 -16.11
C GLU A 15 7.14 6.25 -15.79
N LEU A 16 6.68 7.48 -16.04
CA LEU A 16 7.43 8.68 -15.65
C LEU A 16 7.61 8.77 -14.13
N GLY A 17 6.57 8.45 -13.36
CA GLY A 17 6.68 8.35 -11.91
C GLY A 17 7.73 7.32 -11.47
N LEU A 18 7.77 6.15 -12.10
CA LEU A 18 8.80 5.13 -11.83
C LEU A 18 10.21 5.61 -12.16
N ILE A 19 10.40 6.33 -13.27
CA ILE A 19 11.69 6.91 -13.67
C ILE A 19 12.19 7.91 -12.63
N HIS A 20 11.31 8.80 -12.14
CA HIS A 20 11.68 9.75 -11.09
C HIS A 20 12.00 9.06 -9.76
N MET A 21 11.23 8.02 -9.38
CA MET A 21 11.55 7.22 -8.21
C MET A 21 12.87 6.48 -8.36
N ALA A 22 13.21 5.98 -9.55
CA ALA A 22 14.49 5.32 -9.81
C ALA A 22 15.66 6.27 -9.62
N LYS A 23 15.56 7.52 -10.11
CA LYS A 23 16.57 8.56 -9.87
C LYS A 23 16.84 8.74 -8.36
N ALA A 24 15.79 8.88 -7.56
CA ALA A 24 15.92 9.05 -6.11
C ALA A 24 16.48 7.78 -5.41
N HIS A 25 16.00 6.60 -5.80
CA HIS A 25 16.43 5.33 -5.22
C HIS A 25 17.90 5.01 -5.51
N LEU A 26 18.37 5.34 -6.70
CA LEU A 26 19.76 5.15 -7.12
C LEU A 26 20.66 6.34 -6.74
N GLN A 27 20.13 7.34 -6.04
CA GLN A 27 20.86 8.53 -5.58
C GLN A 27 21.59 9.27 -6.71
N LEU A 28 21.01 9.28 -7.92
CA LEU A 28 21.62 9.94 -9.07
C LEU A 28 21.51 11.46 -8.93
N SER A 29 22.63 12.15 -9.14
CA SER A 29 22.63 13.60 -9.30
C SER A 29 21.84 14.00 -10.56
N GLN A 30 21.53 15.29 -10.71
CA GLN A 30 20.89 15.77 -11.95
C GLN A 30 21.78 15.50 -13.17
N ALA A 31 23.09 15.73 -13.05
CA ALA A 31 24.06 15.52 -14.13
C ALA A 31 24.16 14.03 -14.52
N ASP A 32 24.25 13.13 -13.53
CA ASP A 32 24.33 11.68 -13.80
C ASP A 32 23.03 11.17 -14.43
N TYR A 33 21.89 11.69 -13.97
CA TYR A 33 20.60 11.33 -14.52
C TYR A 33 20.46 11.75 -16.00
N GLU A 34 20.89 12.96 -16.35
CA GLU A 34 20.92 13.44 -17.73
C GLU A 34 21.91 12.67 -18.59
N HIS A 35 23.07 12.28 -18.03
CA HIS A 35 24.04 11.44 -18.71
C HIS A 35 23.42 10.08 -19.07
N VAL A 36 22.81 9.40 -18.11
CA VAL A 36 22.15 8.09 -18.33
C VAL A 36 21.00 8.22 -19.34
N LEU A 37 20.21 9.31 -19.27
CA LEU A 37 19.15 9.59 -20.24
C LEU A 37 19.71 9.67 -21.67
N ARG A 38 20.80 10.41 -21.86
CA ARG A 38 21.46 10.57 -23.17
C ARG A 38 22.07 9.25 -23.64
N GLU A 39 22.75 8.52 -22.77
CA GLU A 39 23.39 7.24 -23.08
C GLU A 39 22.35 6.18 -23.48
N VAL A 40 21.28 6.04 -22.70
CA VAL A 40 20.30 4.95 -22.89
C VAL A 40 19.30 5.28 -23.99
N THR A 41 18.86 6.53 -24.11
CA THR A 41 17.74 6.93 -24.99
C THR A 41 18.09 7.99 -26.03
N GLY A 42 19.27 8.61 -25.96
CA GLY A 42 19.64 9.73 -26.85
C GLY A 42 18.88 11.02 -26.57
N LYS A 43 18.13 11.12 -25.46
CA LYS A 43 17.33 12.28 -25.08
C LYS A 43 17.90 12.93 -23.81
N THR A 44 17.64 14.21 -23.64
CA THR A 44 18.06 14.97 -22.44
C THR A 44 16.97 15.05 -21.38
N SER A 45 15.74 14.60 -21.69
CA SER A 45 14.61 14.67 -20.77
C SER A 45 13.69 13.47 -20.91
N ALA A 46 13.21 12.97 -19.76
CA ALA A 46 12.21 11.89 -19.70
C ALA A 46 10.85 12.31 -20.29
N ALA A 47 10.53 13.61 -20.33
CA ALA A 47 9.28 14.09 -20.90
C ALA A 47 9.16 13.82 -22.41
N GLY A 48 10.29 13.83 -23.11
CA GLY A 48 10.39 13.58 -24.55
C GLY A 48 10.50 12.09 -24.93
N LEU A 49 10.39 11.17 -23.97
CA LEU A 49 10.45 9.74 -24.23
C LEU A 49 9.10 9.21 -24.72
N ASP A 50 9.16 8.40 -25.78
CA ASP A 50 8.07 7.53 -26.21
C ASP A 50 7.95 6.28 -25.32
N ALA A 51 7.02 5.38 -25.64
CA ALA A 51 6.80 4.18 -24.83
C ALA A 51 8.03 3.27 -24.79
N ALA A 52 8.72 3.09 -25.92
CA ALA A 52 9.91 2.25 -26.02
C ALA A 52 11.08 2.84 -25.22
N GLY A 53 11.30 4.15 -25.31
CA GLY A 53 12.33 4.86 -24.57
C GLY A 53 12.12 4.79 -23.05
N ARG A 54 10.87 4.93 -22.57
CA ARG A 54 10.56 4.78 -21.14
C ARG A 54 10.80 3.35 -20.65
N ASP A 55 10.41 2.32 -21.42
CA ASP A 55 10.68 0.92 -21.06
C ASP A 55 12.18 0.62 -21.01
N LYS A 56 12.94 1.07 -22.03
CA LYS A 56 14.39 0.89 -22.10
C LYS A 56 15.10 1.52 -20.89
N LEU A 57 14.73 2.75 -20.53
CA LEU A 57 15.30 3.44 -19.38
C LEU A 57 14.95 2.75 -18.06
N LEU A 58 13.70 2.30 -17.88
CA LEU A 58 13.29 1.53 -16.70
C LEU A 58 14.02 0.19 -16.58
N ARG A 59 14.27 -0.51 -17.70
CA ARG A 59 15.09 -1.74 -17.72
C ARG A 59 16.53 -1.46 -17.31
N HIS A 60 17.13 -0.38 -17.81
CA HIS A 60 18.47 0.04 -17.42
C HIS A 60 18.55 0.29 -15.90
N PHE A 61 17.59 1.04 -15.33
CA PHE A 61 17.56 1.29 -13.89
C PHE A 61 17.37 0.01 -13.08
N LYS A 62 16.51 -0.91 -13.53
CA LYS A 62 16.35 -2.23 -12.86
C LYS A 62 17.65 -3.02 -12.85
N ALA A 63 18.38 -3.04 -13.96
CA ALA A 63 19.70 -3.68 -14.03
C ALA A 63 20.72 -3.02 -13.08
N LYS A 64 20.61 -1.71 -12.85
CA LYS A 64 21.41 -0.96 -11.86
C LYS A 64 20.91 -1.07 -10.42
N GLY A 65 19.93 -1.94 -10.15
CA GLY A 65 19.45 -2.21 -8.79
C GLY A 65 18.19 -1.45 -8.37
N PHE A 66 17.51 -0.74 -9.29
CA PHE A 66 16.20 -0.17 -8.99
C PHE A 66 15.16 -1.28 -8.76
N LYS A 67 14.62 -1.34 -7.54
CA LYS A 67 13.55 -2.25 -7.17
C LYS A 67 12.28 -1.46 -6.94
N VAL A 68 11.24 -1.73 -7.72
CA VAL A 68 9.91 -1.17 -7.47
C VAL A 68 9.36 -1.84 -6.23
N ARG A 69 9.40 -1.13 -5.10
CA ARG A 69 8.63 -1.55 -3.93
C ARG A 69 7.16 -1.31 -4.25
N ILE A 70 6.46 -2.37 -4.63
CA ILE A 70 5.00 -2.34 -4.61
C ILE A 70 4.67 -2.23 -3.12
N LYS A 71 4.29 -1.02 -2.67
CA LYS A 71 3.57 -0.91 -1.40
C LYS A 71 2.32 -1.75 -1.61
N ALA A 72 2.25 -2.90 -0.94
CA ALA A 72 1.04 -3.70 -0.87
C ALA A 72 -0.10 -2.71 -0.61
N GLY A 73 -1.07 -2.67 -1.53
CA GLY A 73 -2.00 -1.55 -1.68
C GLY A 73 -2.42 -0.99 -0.34
N GLY A 74 -1.96 0.23 -0.05
CA GLY A 74 -2.29 0.91 1.20
C GLY A 74 -3.81 0.91 1.33
N MET A 75 -4.29 0.33 2.42
CA MET A 75 -5.70 0.29 2.76
C MET A 75 -6.29 1.70 2.62
N SER A 76 -7.27 1.87 1.73
CA SER A 76 -8.06 3.11 1.72
C SER A 76 -8.98 3.08 2.95
N TRP A 77 -8.59 3.78 4.00
CA TRP A 77 -9.35 3.91 5.26
C TRP A 77 -10.52 4.90 5.15
N GLY A 78 -11.10 5.11 3.96
CA GLY A 78 -12.30 5.95 3.78
C GLY A 78 -13.52 5.41 4.53
N ASP A 79 -13.53 4.11 4.83
CA ASP A 79 -14.58 3.42 5.58
C ASP A 79 -14.49 3.70 7.10
N PRO A 80 -15.55 4.26 7.73
CA PRO A 80 -15.60 4.51 9.16
C PRO A 80 -15.39 3.27 10.06
N GLN A 81 -15.89 2.09 9.67
CA GLN A 81 -15.80 0.88 10.50
C GLN A 81 -14.36 0.40 10.64
N ARG A 82 -13.62 0.49 9.54
CA ARG A 82 -12.21 0.16 9.49
C ARG A 82 -11.40 1.15 10.37
N ARG A 83 -11.67 2.46 10.27
CA ARG A 83 -11.04 3.44 11.18
C ARG A 83 -11.34 3.15 12.66
N LYS A 84 -12.57 2.73 12.97
CA LYS A 84 -12.97 2.30 14.30
C LYS A 84 -12.13 1.09 14.77
N LEU A 85 -11.97 0.05 13.94
CA LEU A 85 -11.09 -1.08 14.28
C LEU A 85 -9.66 -0.62 14.60
N ARG A 86 -9.11 0.32 13.83
CA ARG A 86 -7.77 0.84 14.09
C ARG A 86 -7.68 1.57 15.44
N ALA A 87 -8.66 2.39 15.78
CA ALA A 87 -8.70 3.10 17.07
C ALA A 87 -8.81 2.11 18.25
N MET A 88 -9.72 1.14 18.16
CA MET A 88 -9.91 0.12 19.20
C MET A 88 -8.64 -0.73 19.40
N TRP A 89 -7.87 -1.00 18.34
CA TRP A 89 -6.59 -1.72 18.46
C TRP A 89 -5.55 -0.94 19.27
N TYR A 90 -5.47 0.39 19.09
CA TYR A 90 -4.59 1.21 19.93
C TYR A 90 -5.05 1.25 21.38
N MET A 91 -6.36 1.30 21.64
CA MET A 91 -6.89 1.21 23.01
C MET A 91 -6.54 -0.12 23.67
N LEU A 92 -6.60 -1.23 22.94
CA LEU A 92 -6.14 -2.54 23.43
C LEU A 92 -4.63 -2.52 23.74
N ALA A 93 -3.82 -1.84 22.94
CA ALA A 93 -2.39 -1.71 23.20
C ALA A 93 -2.11 -0.85 24.44
N GLU A 94 -2.86 0.23 24.64
CA GLU A 94 -2.78 1.09 25.83
C GLU A 94 -3.18 0.34 27.10
N ALA A 95 -4.15 -0.58 27.01
CA ALA A 95 -4.52 -1.48 28.09
C ALA A 95 -3.54 -2.67 28.28
N GLY A 96 -2.45 -2.75 27.48
CA GLY A 96 -1.45 -3.81 27.57
C GLY A 96 -1.92 -5.18 27.06
N ALA A 97 -3.05 -5.24 26.33
CA ALA A 97 -3.59 -6.49 25.80
C ALA A 97 -2.89 -6.97 24.51
N VAL A 98 -2.25 -6.05 23.79
CA VAL A 98 -1.45 -6.31 22.59
C VAL A 98 -0.25 -5.37 22.56
N ASP A 99 0.79 -5.74 21.81
CA ASP A 99 1.92 -4.85 21.58
C ASP A 99 1.51 -3.58 20.82
N ARG A 100 2.06 -2.44 21.23
CA ARG A 100 1.84 -1.18 20.55
C ARG A 100 2.45 -1.21 19.15
N PRO A 101 1.65 -1.01 18.08
CA PRO A 101 2.19 -1.01 16.72
C PRO A 101 3.16 0.17 16.49
N ALA A 102 4.28 -0.09 15.79
CA ALA A 102 5.30 0.93 15.52
C ALA A 102 4.81 2.06 14.60
N ASN A 103 3.85 1.79 13.73
CA ASN A 103 3.23 2.77 12.82
C ASN A 103 1.88 2.26 12.32
N GLY A 104 1.21 3.07 11.48
CA GLY A 104 -0.08 2.70 10.89
C GLY A 104 -0.06 1.40 10.10
N THR A 105 0.95 1.19 9.23
CA THR A 105 1.04 -0.03 8.43
C THR A 105 1.23 -1.29 9.29
N ALA A 106 2.02 -1.20 10.37
CA ALA A 106 2.18 -2.30 11.32
C ALA A 106 0.86 -2.61 12.06
N CYS A 107 0.10 -1.58 12.42
CA CYS A 107 -1.22 -1.73 13.03
C CYS A 107 -2.20 -2.43 12.07
N ASP A 108 -2.22 -2.00 10.81
CA ASP A 108 -3.09 -2.57 9.77
C ASP A 108 -2.81 -4.06 9.56
N ALA A 109 -1.52 -4.45 9.51
CA ALA A 109 -1.10 -5.85 9.39
C ALA A 109 -1.51 -6.69 10.62
N ALA A 110 -1.36 -6.14 11.83
CA ALA A 110 -1.75 -6.80 13.07
C ALA A 110 -3.27 -7.06 13.13
N ILE A 111 -4.07 -6.04 12.79
CA ILE A 111 -5.53 -6.14 12.74
C ILE A 111 -5.95 -7.16 11.67
N GLU A 112 -5.34 -7.16 10.48
CA GLU A 112 -5.68 -8.14 9.44
C GLU A 112 -5.36 -9.58 9.87
N ALA A 113 -4.19 -9.82 10.48
CA ALA A 113 -3.81 -11.13 10.98
C ALA A 113 -4.75 -11.62 12.11
N TRP A 114 -5.19 -10.71 12.98
CA TRP A 114 -6.22 -11.01 13.97
C TRP A 114 -7.58 -11.28 13.33
N ALA A 115 -8.04 -10.43 12.40
CA ALA A 115 -9.34 -10.55 11.75
C ALA A 115 -9.48 -11.87 10.95
N LYS A 116 -8.40 -12.27 10.27
CA LYS A 116 -8.29 -13.58 9.62
C LYS A 116 -8.59 -14.73 10.57
N ARG A 117 -8.03 -14.70 11.78
CA ARG A 117 -8.27 -15.72 12.82
C ARG A 117 -9.70 -15.69 13.33
N GLN A 118 -10.30 -14.51 13.51
CA GLN A 118 -11.67 -14.38 14.02
C GLN A 118 -12.75 -14.85 13.04
N LEU A 119 -12.50 -14.74 11.73
CA LEU A 119 -13.46 -15.12 10.70
C LEU A 119 -13.25 -16.53 10.15
N ASN A 120 -12.09 -17.13 10.43
CA ASN A 120 -11.80 -18.51 10.03
C ASN A 120 -12.81 -19.49 10.64
N GLY A 121 -13.39 -20.36 9.82
CA GLY A 121 -14.41 -21.33 10.27
C GLY A 121 -15.77 -20.73 10.62
N THR A 122 -15.99 -19.44 10.40
CA THR A 122 -17.31 -18.81 10.62
C THR A 122 -18.19 -18.89 9.36
N PRO A 123 -19.53 -18.81 9.48
CA PRO A 123 -20.43 -18.78 8.33
C PRO A 123 -20.20 -17.59 7.36
N LEU A 124 -19.49 -16.55 7.81
CA LEU A 124 -19.15 -15.37 7.00
C LEU A 124 -17.96 -15.62 6.04
N GLY A 125 -17.38 -16.82 6.07
CA GLY A 125 -16.25 -17.21 5.24
C GLY A 125 -14.90 -16.61 5.68
N PRO A 126 -13.79 -17.15 5.13
CA PRO A 126 -12.45 -16.65 5.43
C PRO A 126 -12.23 -15.24 4.84
N LEU A 127 -11.29 -14.50 5.45
CA LEU A 127 -10.93 -13.16 5.03
C LEU A 127 -9.56 -13.16 4.34
N ASP A 128 -9.50 -12.88 3.04
CA ASP A 128 -8.21 -12.80 2.33
C ASP A 128 -7.39 -11.57 2.71
N ALA A 129 -8.05 -10.42 2.85
CA ALA A 129 -7.44 -9.18 3.33
C ALA A 129 -8.51 -8.25 3.90
N LEU A 130 -8.18 -7.44 4.91
CA LEU A 130 -9.15 -6.56 5.57
C LEU A 130 -9.79 -5.57 4.60
N ARG A 131 -9.07 -5.17 3.54
CA ARG A 131 -9.59 -4.31 2.46
C ARG A 131 -10.76 -4.91 1.68
N PHE A 132 -10.92 -6.22 1.72
CA PHE A 132 -12.01 -6.95 1.07
C PHE A 132 -13.13 -7.35 2.04
N ALA A 133 -12.99 -7.03 3.33
CA ALA A 133 -14.03 -7.30 4.31
C ALA A 133 -15.32 -6.56 3.95
N ASN A 134 -16.42 -7.30 3.93
CA ASN A 134 -17.77 -6.76 3.74
C ASN A 134 -18.35 -6.23 5.07
N GLY A 135 -19.53 -5.60 5.02
CA GLY A 135 -20.15 -4.97 6.18
C GLY A 135 -20.48 -5.93 7.33
N GLU A 136 -20.88 -7.17 7.04
CA GLU A 136 -21.19 -8.18 8.07
C GLU A 136 -19.92 -8.66 8.78
N GLN A 137 -18.87 -8.94 7.99
CA GLN A 137 -17.54 -9.29 8.51
C GLN A 137 -17.00 -8.17 9.40
N LEU A 138 -17.09 -6.91 8.96
CA LEU A 138 -16.66 -5.76 9.76
C LEU A 138 -17.46 -5.58 11.05
N ARG A 139 -18.80 -5.76 11.00
CA ARG A 139 -19.65 -5.71 12.20
C ARG A 139 -19.26 -6.78 13.21
N LYS A 140 -19.07 -8.03 12.75
CA LYS A 140 -18.62 -9.12 13.63
C LYS A 140 -17.27 -8.79 14.28
N LEU A 141 -16.29 -8.34 13.49
CA LEU A 141 -14.98 -7.96 14.00
C LEU A 141 -15.08 -6.86 15.06
N ILE A 142 -15.89 -5.82 14.84
CA ILE A 142 -16.09 -4.76 15.84
C ILE A 142 -16.66 -5.34 17.15
N GLU A 143 -17.66 -6.20 17.08
CA GLU A 143 -18.25 -6.80 18.29
C GLU A 143 -17.27 -7.73 19.02
N GLU A 144 -16.48 -8.53 18.32
CA GLU A 144 -15.41 -9.32 18.96
C GLU A 144 -14.36 -8.43 19.63
N MET A 145 -14.03 -7.29 19.02
CA MET A 145 -13.06 -6.36 19.56
C MET A 145 -13.57 -5.63 20.81
N LYS A 146 -14.87 -5.28 20.85
CA LYS A 146 -15.52 -4.76 22.07
C LYS A 146 -15.49 -5.79 23.21
N ARG A 147 -15.84 -7.04 22.93
CA ARG A 147 -15.76 -8.14 23.91
C ARG A 147 -14.35 -8.34 24.43
N TRP A 148 -13.34 -8.22 23.57
CA TRP A 148 -11.95 -8.24 23.99
C TRP A 148 -11.64 -7.05 24.91
N GLY A 149 -12.02 -5.84 24.53
CA GLY A 149 -11.86 -4.63 25.35
C GLY A 149 -12.44 -4.79 26.76
N GLN A 150 -13.67 -5.31 26.86
CA GLN A 150 -14.33 -5.59 28.13
C GLN A 150 -13.53 -6.54 29.02
N ARG A 151 -12.96 -7.62 28.45
CA ARG A 151 -12.14 -8.59 29.21
C ARG A 151 -10.87 -7.98 29.78
N VAL A 152 -10.26 -7.03 29.07
CA VAL A 152 -9.00 -6.39 29.47
C VAL A 152 -9.22 -5.02 30.13
N LYS A 153 -10.48 -4.66 30.40
CA LYS A 153 -10.88 -3.35 30.96
C LYS A 153 -10.35 -2.16 30.15
N ALA A 154 -10.20 -2.33 28.84
CA ALA A 154 -9.95 -1.21 27.93
C ALA A 154 -11.27 -0.45 27.72
N ASP A 155 -11.22 0.88 27.81
CA ASP A 155 -12.37 1.74 27.52
C ASP A 155 -12.60 1.85 26.01
N ILE A 156 -13.24 0.82 25.46
CA ILE A 156 -13.52 0.70 24.04
C ILE A 156 -15.00 1.02 23.78
N ALA A 157 -15.29 2.25 23.37
CA ALA A 157 -16.64 2.72 22.99
C ALA A 157 -17.05 2.34 21.54
#